data_AF-A0A3D3K627-F1
#
_entry.id   AF-A0A3D3K627-F1
#
_cell.length_a   1.000
_cell.length_b   1.000
_cell.length_c   1.000
_cell.angle_alpha   90.00
_cell.angle_beta   90.00
_cell.angle_gamma   90.00
#
_symmetry.space_group_name_H-M   'P 1'
#
loop_
_entity.id
_entity.type
_entity.pdbx_description
1 polymer ?
#
loop_
_entity_poly.entity_id
_entity_poly.type
_entity_poly.pdbx_seq_one_letter_code
_entity_poly.pdbx_strand_id
1 'polypeptide(L)'
;MKKLIFLFIFISSFAFSQMPNIEKVWLNNSKPYVGTIGNDKTEMKMKVNISEQNKKNDQEYFLAGYTLVDRNYTKFEGKLTITKYRDGKRRNLVFGEYELAEEPSGKHSGILKGKFIYTFMWNKKTEKIESQFIELIGDWKSYDGKSNYRTNLKNL
;
A
#
# COMPACT_ATOMS: atom_id res chain seq x y z
N MET A 1 -58.16 5.98 -20.19
CA MET A 1 -56.98 6.85 -20.32
C MET A 1 -56.30 6.98 -18.97
N LYS A 2 -54.98 6.75 -18.93
CA LYS A 2 -53.98 7.26 -17.96
C LYS A 2 -54.08 6.71 -16.52
N LYS A 3 -53.02 6.31 -15.82
CA LYS A 3 -51.59 6.08 -16.08
C LYS A 3 -51.14 5.25 -14.87
N LEU A 4 -50.83 3.96 -15.05
CA LEU A 4 -50.12 3.17 -14.03
C LEU A 4 -48.67 3.63 -14.04
N ILE A 5 -48.29 4.51 -13.12
CA ILE A 5 -46.90 4.87 -12.89
C ILE A 5 -46.32 3.80 -11.97
N PHE A 6 -45.82 2.72 -12.57
CA PHE A 6 -44.86 1.84 -11.91
C PHE A 6 -43.54 2.59 -11.82
N LEU A 7 -43.30 3.24 -10.68
CA LEU A 7 -42.00 3.80 -10.35
C LEU A 7 -41.08 2.65 -9.91
N PHE A 8 -40.49 1.95 -10.88
CA PHE A 8 -39.32 1.12 -10.65
C PHE A 8 -38.14 2.06 -10.35
N ILE A 9 -37.97 2.46 -9.10
CA ILE A 9 -36.69 2.98 -8.63
C ILE A 9 -35.76 1.77 -8.64
N PHE A 10 -34.94 1.69 -9.69
CA PHE A 10 -33.72 0.89 -9.69
C PHE A 10 -32.89 1.35 -8.50
N ILE A 11 -33.04 0.67 -7.37
CA ILE A 11 -31.99 0.61 -6.36
C ILE A 11 -30.89 -0.17 -7.05
N SER A 12 -30.01 0.56 -7.75
CA SER A 12 -28.71 0.02 -8.08
C SER A 12 -28.00 -0.14 -6.74
N SER A 13 -28.23 -1.28 -6.11
CA SER A 13 -27.33 -1.84 -5.15
C SER A 13 -26.00 -1.95 -5.89
N PHE A 14 -25.18 -0.90 -5.81
CA PHE A 14 -23.75 -1.07 -5.91
C PHE A 14 -23.42 -2.02 -4.78
N ALA A 15 -23.55 -3.32 -5.05
CA ALA A 15 -22.89 -4.36 -4.30
C ALA A 15 -21.40 -4.09 -4.54
N PHE A 16 -20.85 -3.13 -3.79
CA PHE A 16 -19.44 -3.05 -3.53
C PHE A 16 -19.13 -4.40 -2.87
N SER A 17 -18.69 -5.35 -3.69
CA SER A 17 -18.02 -6.54 -3.19
C SER A 17 -16.92 -6.01 -2.28
N GLN A 18 -17.07 -6.21 -0.97
CA GLN A 18 -16.04 -5.85 -0.02
C GLN A 18 -14.74 -6.49 -0.47
N MET A 19 -13.68 -5.70 -0.55
CA MET A 19 -12.38 -6.27 -0.85
C MET A 19 -11.99 -7.14 0.35
N PRO A 20 -11.52 -8.39 0.13
CA PRO A 20 -11.04 -9.22 1.23
C PRO A 20 -10.00 -8.45 2.04
N ASN A 21 -10.02 -8.60 3.37
CA ASN A 21 -9.01 -7.97 4.20
C ASN A 21 -7.63 -8.58 3.87
N ILE A 22 -6.78 -7.78 3.22
CA ILE A 22 -5.42 -8.14 2.86
C ILE A 22 -4.36 -7.48 3.76
N GLU A 23 -4.71 -7.06 4.98
CA GLU A 23 -3.76 -6.42 5.92
C GLU A 23 -2.46 -7.22 6.11
N LYS A 24 -2.55 -8.56 6.13
CA LYS A 24 -1.39 -9.43 6.31
C LYS A 24 -0.40 -9.40 5.13
N VAL A 25 -0.86 -8.98 3.95
CA VAL A 25 0.00 -8.79 2.77
C VAL A 25 1.03 -7.70 3.04
N TRP A 26 0.61 -6.58 3.65
CA TRP A 26 1.48 -5.43 3.91
C TRP A 26 2.56 -5.72 4.95
N LEU A 27 2.34 -6.68 5.85
CA LEU A 27 3.33 -7.16 6.82
C LEU A 27 4.48 -7.94 6.16
N ASN A 28 4.34 -8.35 4.90
CA ASN A 28 5.35 -9.08 4.13
C ASN A 28 5.96 -10.27 4.89
N ASN A 29 5.11 -11.07 5.57
CA ASN A 29 5.56 -12.20 6.41
C ASN A 29 6.67 -11.80 7.43
N SER A 30 6.56 -10.60 8.00
CA SER A 30 7.52 -10.01 8.94
C SER A 30 8.92 -9.74 8.37
N LYS A 31 9.11 -9.88 7.06
CA LYS A 31 10.34 -9.52 6.35
C LYS A 31 10.32 -8.05 5.92
N PRO A 32 11.47 -7.36 5.92
CA PRO A 32 11.53 -6.00 5.40
C PRO A 32 11.31 -6.00 3.88
N TYR A 33 10.69 -4.94 3.39
CA TYR A 33 10.86 -4.50 2.01
C TYR A 33 12.29 -3.95 1.86
N VAL A 34 12.93 -4.24 0.74
CA VAL A 34 14.31 -3.85 0.47
C VAL A 34 14.38 -3.11 -0.85
N GLY A 35 15.22 -2.09 -0.91
CA GLY A 35 15.47 -1.35 -2.13
C GLY A 35 16.39 -0.17 -1.89
N THR A 36 16.12 0.96 -2.51
CA THR A 36 17.07 2.07 -2.57
C THR A 36 16.42 3.42 -2.34
N ILE A 37 17.19 4.36 -1.78
CA ILE A 37 16.87 5.78 -1.63
C ILE A 37 17.97 6.63 -2.30
N GLY A 38 17.57 7.74 -2.94
CA GLY A 38 18.52 8.71 -3.50
C GLY A 38 19.11 8.31 -4.85
N ASN A 39 19.89 9.22 -5.44
CA ASN A 39 20.52 9.03 -6.75
C ASN A 39 21.73 8.09 -6.71
N ASP A 40 22.39 8.03 -5.55
CA ASP A 40 23.48 7.12 -5.22
C ASP A 40 23.01 5.68 -4.98
N LYS A 41 21.68 5.45 -4.96
CA LYS A 41 21.04 4.15 -4.73
C LYS A 41 21.44 3.55 -3.39
N THR A 42 21.57 4.38 -2.36
CA THR A 42 21.83 3.93 -0.99
C THR A 42 20.77 2.92 -0.56
N GLU A 43 21.19 1.82 0.07
CA GLU A 43 20.28 0.75 0.49
C GLU A 43 19.29 1.29 1.53
N MET A 44 18.01 1.00 1.30
CA MET A 44 16.92 1.28 2.21
C MET A 44 16.16 -0.02 2.52
N LYS A 45 15.89 -0.24 3.81
CA LYS A 45 14.99 -1.31 4.28
C LYS A 45 13.80 -0.68 4.99
N MET A 46 12.61 -1.24 4.76
CA MET A 46 11.38 -0.81 5.42
C MET A 46 10.67 -2.04 5.97
N LYS A 47 10.49 -2.12 7.29
CA LYS A 47 9.74 -3.21 7.93
C LYS A 47 8.42 -2.67 8.45
N VAL A 48 7.32 -3.25 8.01
CA VAL A 48 5.98 -2.99 8.53
C VAL A 48 5.71 -3.96 9.67
N ASN A 49 5.39 -3.44 10.84
CA ASN A 49 5.11 -4.22 12.04
C ASN A 49 3.60 -4.28 12.35
N ILE A 50 2.88 -3.21 12.03
CA ILE A 50 1.44 -3.08 12.22
C ILE A 50 0.81 -2.78 10.86
N SER A 51 -0.26 -3.49 10.55
CA SER A 51 -1.10 -3.23 9.39
C SER A 51 -2.55 -3.50 9.79
N GLU A 52 -3.40 -2.49 9.72
CA GLU A 52 -4.81 -2.57 10.13
C GLU A 52 -5.71 -1.98 9.05
N GLN A 53 -6.69 -2.75 8.58
CA GLN A 53 -7.69 -2.23 7.65
C GLN A 53 -8.64 -1.25 8.37
N ASN A 54 -8.92 -0.11 7.74
CA ASN A 54 -9.86 0.86 8.25
C ASN A 54 -11.30 0.28 8.23
N LYS A 55 -11.94 0.21 9.40
CA LYS A 55 -13.30 -0.36 9.55
C LYS A 55 -14.39 0.39 8.77
N LYS A 56 -14.16 1.66 8.44
CA LYS A 56 -15.11 2.52 7.68
C LYS A 56 -14.77 2.59 6.19
N ASN A 57 -13.54 2.25 5.81
CA ASN A 57 -13.07 2.28 4.43
C ASN A 57 -12.15 1.08 4.17
N ASP A 58 -12.69 0.04 3.53
CA ASP A 58 -11.98 -1.22 3.28
C ASP A 58 -10.80 -1.08 2.29
N GLN A 59 -10.66 0.07 1.64
CA GLN A 59 -9.54 0.40 0.76
C GLN A 59 -8.36 1.07 1.48
N GLU A 60 -8.51 1.44 2.75
CA GLU A 60 -7.49 2.11 3.55
C GLU A 60 -6.88 1.18 4.60
N TYR A 61 -5.57 1.27 4.76
CA TYR A 61 -4.80 0.54 5.75
C TYR A 61 -3.94 1.52 6.54
N PHE A 62 -3.98 1.43 7.86
CA PHE A 62 -2.99 2.04 8.73
C PHE A 62 -1.75 1.15 8.77
N LEU A 63 -0.58 1.72 8.53
CA LEU A 63 0.70 1.02 8.59
C LEU A 63 1.60 1.69 9.62
N ALA A 64 2.30 0.88 10.42
CA ALA A 64 3.34 1.35 11.34
C ALA A 64 4.53 0.41 11.34
N GLY A 65 5.73 0.96 11.50
CA GLY A 65 6.96 0.19 11.32
C GLY A 65 8.24 1.01 11.46
N TYR A 66 9.29 0.55 10.80
CA TYR A 66 10.62 1.17 10.84
C TYR A 66 11.26 1.19 9.45
N THR A 67 11.94 2.28 9.14
CA THR A 67 12.90 2.38 8.05
C THR A 67 14.32 2.25 8.58
N LEU A 68 15.21 1.76 7.72
CA LEU A 68 16.64 1.72 7.94
C LEU A 68 17.33 2.19 6.67
N VAL A 69 18.06 3.28 6.77
CA VAL A 69 18.97 3.78 5.74
C VAL A 69 20.34 3.92 6.39
N ASP A 70 21.34 3.29 5.80
CA ASP A 70 22.66 3.08 6.39
C ASP A 70 22.60 2.44 7.79
N ARG A 71 22.59 3.27 8.83
CA ARG A 71 22.55 2.88 10.26
C ARG A 71 21.49 3.64 11.05
N ASN A 72 20.68 4.46 10.36
CA ASN A 72 19.64 5.26 10.99
C ASN A 72 18.32 4.49 10.95
N TYR A 73 17.87 4.11 12.14
CA TYR A 73 16.55 3.52 12.33
C TYR A 73 15.54 4.61 12.66
N THR A 74 14.49 4.69 11.85
CA THR A 74 13.44 5.69 12.08
C THR A 74 12.09 4.98 12.09
N LYS A 75 11.30 5.20 13.13
CA LYS A 75 9.90 4.72 13.17
C LYS A 75 9.08 5.48 12.16
N PHE A 76 8.08 4.83 11.60
CA PHE A 76 7.07 5.51 10.78
C PHE A 76 5.67 5.03 11.11
N GLU A 77 4.71 5.90 10.83
CA GLU A 77 3.29 5.62 10.85
C GLU A 77 2.63 6.30 9.65
N GLY A 78 1.55 5.72 9.14
CA GLY A 78 0.82 6.37 8.06
C GLY A 78 -0.23 5.49 7.43
N LYS A 79 -0.55 5.79 6.18
CA LYS A 79 -1.66 5.18 5.46
C LYS A 79 -1.24 4.65 4.11
N LEU A 80 -1.88 3.56 3.73
CA LEU A 80 -1.88 3.01 2.39
C LEU A 80 -3.33 2.96 1.90
N THR A 81 -3.57 3.47 0.69
CA THR A 81 -4.90 3.55 0.08
C THR A 81 -4.90 2.84 -1.26
N ILE A 82 -5.72 1.80 -1.39
CA ILE A 82 -5.97 1.11 -2.65
C ILE A 82 -6.82 2.02 -3.54
N THR A 83 -6.39 2.22 -4.79
CA THR A 83 -7.09 3.07 -5.76
C THR A 83 -7.67 2.29 -6.92
N LYS A 84 -7.10 1.12 -7.25
CA LYS A 84 -7.56 0.33 -8.39
C LYS A 84 -7.22 -1.15 -8.24
N TYR A 85 -8.20 -1.99 -8.53
CA TYR A 85 -8.01 -3.42 -8.76
C TYR A 85 -8.14 -3.75 -10.25
N ARG A 86 -7.31 -4.68 -10.75
CA ARG A 86 -7.41 -5.26 -12.09
C ARG A 86 -7.36 -6.78 -11.98
N ASP A 87 -8.49 -7.41 -12.28
CA ASP A 87 -8.60 -8.86 -12.43
C ASP A 87 -8.01 -9.29 -13.78
N GLY A 88 -6.94 -10.10 -13.74
CA GLY A 88 -6.32 -10.69 -14.92
C GLY A 88 -6.50 -12.20 -15.01
N LYS A 89 -7.49 -12.77 -14.29
CA LYS A 89 -7.84 -14.18 -14.12
C LYS A 89 -6.79 -15.01 -13.39
N ARG A 90 -5.53 -14.97 -13.86
CA ARG A 90 -4.38 -15.63 -13.23
C ARG A 90 -3.47 -14.61 -12.57
N ARG A 91 -3.12 -13.53 -13.26
CA ARG A 91 -2.27 -12.45 -12.74
C ARG A 91 -3.13 -11.26 -12.38
N ASN A 92 -3.28 -10.99 -11.10
CA ASN A 92 -4.07 -9.87 -10.60
C ASN A 92 -3.17 -8.73 -10.17
N LEU A 93 -3.65 -7.49 -10.30
CA LEU A 93 -2.93 -6.29 -9.91
C LEU A 93 -3.79 -5.40 -9.03
N VAL A 94 -3.22 -4.96 -7.92
CA VAL A 94 -3.77 -3.93 -7.03
C VAL A 94 -2.82 -2.74 -7.10
N PHE A 95 -3.37 -1.55 -7.31
CA PHE A 95 -2.66 -0.29 -7.32
C PHE A 95 -3.16 0.58 -6.19
N GLY A 96 -2.28 1.43 -5.69
CA GLY A 96 -2.67 2.44 -4.74
C GLY A 96 -1.53 3.39 -4.41
N GLU A 97 -1.75 4.16 -3.37
CA GLU A 97 -0.86 5.19 -2.89
C GLU A 97 -0.55 4.97 -1.43
N TYR A 98 0.58 5.50 -0.97
CA TYR A 98 0.96 5.45 0.43
C TYR A 98 1.55 6.80 0.86
N GLU A 99 1.37 7.11 2.13
CA GLU A 99 1.98 8.24 2.82
C GLU A 99 2.34 7.79 4.23
N LEU A 100 3.64 7.72 4.52
CA LEU A 100 4.20 7.24 5.78
C LEU A 100 5.09 8.35 6.36
N ALA A 101 4.71 8.85 7.53
CA ALA A 101 5.44 9.88 8.25
C ALA A 101 6.39 9.23 9.26
N GLU A 102 7.65 9.60 9.20
CA GLU A 102 8.66 9.14 10.15
C GLU A 102 8.60 9.93 11.47
N GLU A 103 8.93 9.32 12.60
CA GLU A 103 9.02 10.04 13.88
C GLU A 103 10.03 11.21 13.77
N PRO A 104 9.64 12.44 14.19
CA PRO A 104 10.55 13.58 14.15
C PRO A 104 11.72 13.37 15.11
N SER A 105 12.89 13.04 14.58
CA SER A 105 14.12 12.78 15.34
C SER A 105 15.29 13.66 14.89
N GLY A 106 15.02 14.68 14.08
CA GLY A 106 15.99 15.65 13.58
C GLY A 106 16.14 15.60 12.06
N LYS A 107 17.37 15.86 11.57
CA LYS A 107 17.67 16.05 10.13
C LYS A 107 17.45 14.81 9.24
N HIS A 108 17.25 13.64 9.83
CA HIS A 108 17.10 12.35 9.14
C HIS A 108 15.68 11.78 9.26
N SER A 109 14.67 12.65 9.38
CA SER A 109 13.27 12.26 9.44
C SER A 109 12.46 13.02 8.39
N GLY A 110 11.47 12.34 7.80
CA GLY A 110 10.68 12.88 6.72
C GLY A 110 9.41 12.10 6.44
N ILE A 111 8.86 12.32 5.24
CA ILE A 111 7.64 11.68 4.76
C ILE A 111 7.99 10.85 3.52
N LEU A 112 7.63 9.58 3.55
CA LEU A 112 7.64 8.66 2.42
C LEU A 112 6.28 8.69 1.74
N LYS A 113 6.25 9.14 0.49
CA LYS A 113 5.01 9.22 -0.27
C LYS A 113 5.19 8.63 -1.66
N GLY A 114 4.24 7.84 -2.11
CA GLY A 114 4.35 7.24 -3.43
C GLY A 114 3.18 6.37 -3.83
N LYS A 115 3.43 5.54 -4.83
CA LYS A 115 2.50 4.55 -5.37
C LYS A 115 3.02 3.16 -5.08
N PHE A 116 2.10 2.21 -4.91
CA PHE A 116 2.46 0.80 -4.86
C PHE A 116 1.77 0.02 -5.97
N ILE A 117 2.40 -1.10 -6.33
CA ILE A 117 1.87 -2.13 -7.20
C ILE A 117 1.97 -3.44 -6.44
N TYR A 118 0.84 -4.08 -6.21
CA TYR A 118 0.77 -5.44 -5.68
C TYR A 118 0.26 -6.37 -6.78
N THR A 119 1.14 -7.28 -7.23
CA THR A 119 0.82 -8.33 -8.19
C THR A 119 0.74 -9.67 -7.47
N PHE A 120 -0.31 -10.45 -7.71
CA PHE A 120 -0.40 -11.81 -7.21
C PHE A 120 -0.94 -12.78 -8.25
N MET A 121 -0.43 -14.02 -8.19
CA MET A 121 -0.84 -15.11 -9.07
C MET A 121 -1.88 -15.96 -8.35
N TRP A 122 -3.13 -15.92 -8.83
CA TRP A 122 -4.24 -16.66 -8.26
C TRP A 122 -4.44 -18.01 -8.96
N ASN A 123 -4.36 -19.09 -8.18
CA ASN A 123 -4.73 -20.42 -8.65
C ASN A 123 -6.21 -20.68 -8.37
N LYS A 124 -7.01 -20.74 -9.44
CA LYS A 124 -8.45 -20.99 -9.35
C LYS A 124 -8.82 -22.40 -8.87
N LYS A 125 -7.93 -23.38 -9.03
CA LYS A 125 -8.17 -24.77 -8.59
C LYS A 125 -7.95 -24.94 -7.10
N THR A 126 -6.92 -24.30 -6.56
CA THR A 126 -6.55 -24.41 -5.14
C THR A 126 -7.07 -23.25 -4.30
N GLU A 127 -7.64 -22.22 -4.92
CA GLU A 127 -8.09 -20.96 -4.29
C GLU A 127 -7.00 -20.32 -3.42
N LYS A 128 -5.77 -20.32 -3.93
CA LYS A 128 -4.58 -19.82 -3.21
C LYS A 128 -3.74 -18.92 -4.09
N ILE A 129 -3.02 -18.01 -3.43
CA ILE A 129 -1.96 -17.22 -4.04
C ILE A 129 -0.72 -18.10 -4.19
N GLU A 130 -0.25 -18.30 -5.42
CA GLU A 130 0.98 -19.07 -5.70
C GLU A 130 2.24 -18.22 -5.53
N SER A 131 2.16 -16.96 -5.92
CA SER A 131 3.27 -16.02 -5.83
C SER A 131 2.73 -14.60 -5.72
N GLN A 132 3.46 -13.75 -5.01
CA GLN A 132 3.14 -12.34 -4.83
C GLN A 132 4.38 -11.46 -4.95
N PHE A 133 4.19 -10.28 -5.55
CA PHE A 133 5.19 -9.25 -5.71
C PHE A 133 4.59 -7.89 -5.39
N ILE A 134 5.28 -7.11 -4.57
CA ILE A 134 4.90 -5.79 -4.10
C ILE A 134 6.08 -4.87 -4.40
N GLU A 135 5.78 -3.76 -5.06
CA GLU A 135 6.74 -2.69 -5.31
C GLU A 135 6.15 -1.37 -4.82
N LEU A 136 6.89 -0.64 -3.99
CA LEU A 136 6.58 0.71 -3.53
C LEU A 136 7.55 1.67 -4.20
N ILE A 137 7.03 2.59 -5.01
CA ILE A 137 7.81 3.56 -5.76
C ILE A 137 7.34 4.95 -5.33
N GLY A 138 8.23 5.74 -4.76
CA GLY A 138 7.88 7.03 -4.21
C GLY A 138 9.06 7.94 -4.02
N ASP A 139 8.88 8.90 -3.13
CA ASP A 139 9.88 9.88 -2.76
C ASP A 139 9.86 10.02 -1.23
N TRP A 140 11.05 10.14 -0.64
CA TRP A 140 11.24 10.56 0.74
C TRP A 140 11.55 12.05 0.74
N LYS A 141 10.83 12.82 1.55
CA LYS A 141 11.05 14.26 1.71
C LYS A 141 11.30 14.62 3.16
N SER A 142 12.39 15.32 3.46
CA SER A 142 12.69 15.76 4.82
C SER A 142 11.64 16.76 5.34
N TYR A 143 11.40 16.75 6.65
CA TYR A 143 10.45 17.69 7.27
C TYR A 143 10.83 19.16 7.11
N ASP A 144 12.14 19.46 7.05
CA ASP A 144 12.64 20.82 6.78
C ASP A 144 12.54 21.22 5.30
N GLY A 145 12.09 20.31 4.43
CA GLY A 145 11.88 20.52 3.00
C GLY A 145 13.15 20.63 2.16
N LYS A 146 14.35 20.46 2.76
CA LYS A 146 15.63 20.65 2.06
C LYS A 146 16.07 19.45 1.23
N SER A 147 15.63 18.25 1.59
CA SER A 147 16.03 17.00 0.94
C SER A 147 14.82 16.31 0.34
N ASN A 148 14.98 15.80 -0.88
CA ASN A 148 13.98 15.00 -1.58
C ASN A 148 14.70 13.90 -2.37
N TYR A 149 14.39 12.64 -2.05
CA TYR A 149 15.08 11.49 -2.60
C TYR A 149 14.08 10.47 -3.15
N ARG A 150 14.34 9.99 -4.37
CA ARG A 150 13.55 8.91 -4.97
C ARG A 150 13.72 7.63 -4.16
N THR A 151 12.64 6.88 -3.95
CA THR A 151 12.65 5.56 -3.31
C THR A 151 12.03 4.50 -4.21
N ASN A 152 12.58 3.28 -4.15
CA ASN A 152 11.98 2.08 -4.73
C ASN A 152 12.24 0.92 -3.77
N LEU A 153 11.18 0.31 -3.23
CA LEU A 153 11.22 -0.80 -2.26
C LEU A 153 10.42 -1.99 -2.80
N LYS A 154 10.92 -3.21 -2.57
CA LYS A 154 10.28 -4.45 -3.06
C LYS A 154 10.22 -5.50 -1.96
N ASN A 155 9.24 -6.40 -2.04
CA ASN A 155 9.29 -7.62 -1.24
C ASN A 155 10.24 -8.63 -1.91
N LEU A 156 11.25 -9.09 -1.16
CA LEU A 156 12.19 -10.13 -1.59
C LEU A 156 11.77 -11.52 -1.08
#